data_AF-A0A399E2M8-F1
#
_entry.id   AF-A0A399E2M8-F1
#
_cell.length_a   1.000
_cell.length_b   1.000
_cell.length_c   1.000
_cell.angle_alpha   90.00
_cell.angle_beta   90.00
_cell.angle_gamma   90.00
#
_symmetry.space_group_name_H-M   'P 1'
#
loop_
_entity.id
_entity.type
_entity.pdbx_description
1 polymer ?
#
loop_
_entity_poly.entity_id
_entity_poly.type
_entity_poly.pdbx_seq_one_letter_code
_entity_poly.pdbx_strand_id
1 'polypeptide(L)'
;MIKRPRIRRLEELLPYIREGRYRLGPHVAKHMLQEGFIEQDVLQAVEWGREMAVYPEDERMLVLGYMVFPPNLRLPLHVVLEYREPRWVDIVTAFIPKKPHQVYSRARMAAILRFDGTFEEVRWVRPRFLSAEDIPR
;
A
#
# COMPACT_ATOMS: atom_id res chain seq x y z
N MET A 1 -26.37 -9.38 13.50
CA MET A 1 -25.39 -8.79 14.45
C MET A 1 -24.53 -7.81 13.67
N ILE A 2 -24.69 -6.49 13.86
CA ILE A 2 -23.91 -5.48 13.12
C ILE A 2 -22.49 -5.50 13.70
N LYS A 3 -21.54 -6.06 12.96
CA LYS A 3 -20.12 -6.05 13.34
C LYS A 3 -19.66 -4.59 13.23
N ARG A 4 -19.33 -3.95 14.36
CA ARG A 4 -18.80 -2.57 14.33
C ARG A 4 -17.51 -2.55 13.52
N PRO A 5 -17.32 -1.59 12.60
CA PRO A 5 -16.11 -1.52 11.80
C PRO A 5 -14.91 -1.29 12.73
N ARG A 6 -13.84 -2.07 12.53
CA ARG A 6 -12.61 -1.88 13.30
C ARG A 6 -11.88 -0.69 12.71
N ILE A 7 -11.72 0.37 13.48
CA ILE A 7 -10.89 1.52 13.06
C ILE A 7 -9.49 1.27 13.63
N ARG A 8 -8.48 1.36 12.77
CA ARG A 8 -7.06 1.31 13.15
C ARG A 8 -6.32 2.53 12.63
N ARG A 9 -5.27 2.90 13.34
CA ARG A 9 -4.31 3.92 12.91
C ARG A 9 -3.11 3.29 12.22
N LEU A 10 -2.45 4.07 11.36
CA LEU A 10 -1.22 3.65 10.67
C LEU A 10 -0.16 3.13 11.67
N GLU A 11 0.03 3.84 12.80
CA GLU A 11 0.97 3.46 13.86
C GLU A 11 0.76 2.06 14.44
N GLU A 12 -0.49 1.57 14.47
CA GLU A 12 -0.83 0.21 14.90
C GLU A 12 -0.46 -0.86 13.87
N LEU A 13 -0.32 -0.46 12.60
CA LEU A 13 -0.01 -1.36 11.48
C LEU A 13 1.51 -1.44 11.21
N LEU A 14 2.26 -0.39 11.53
CA LEU A 14 3.71 -0.31 11.31
C LEU A 14 4.50 -1.50 11.89
N PRO A 15 4.22 -2.02 13.11
CA PRO A 15 4.93 -3.19 13.62
C PRO A 15 4.80 -4.41 12.71
N TYR A 16 3.61 -4.66 12.15
CA TYR A 16 3.39 -5.80 11.25
C TYR A 16 4.17 -5.63 9.94
N ILE A 17 4.22 -4.42 9.40
CA ILE A 17 4.98 -4.13 8.18
C ILE A 17 6.48 -4.35 8.40
N ARG A 18 7.02 -3.84 9.52
CA ARG A 18 8.43 -4.01 9.90
C ARG A 18 8.81 -5.47 10.13
N GLU A 19 7.88 -6.26 10.66
CA GLU A 19 8.05 -7.71 10.87
C GLU A 19 7.86 -8.53 9.58
N GLY A 20 7.63 -7.90 8.43
CA GLY A 20 7.39 -8.59 7.16
C GLY A 20 6.01 -9.24 7.04
N ARG A 21 5.08 -8.90 7.94
CA ARG A 21 3.69 -9.40 7.94
C ARG A 21 2.79 -8.53 7.08
N TYR A 22 3.16 -8.38 5.81
CA TYR A 22 2.35 -7.72 4.80
C TYR A 22 2.24 -8.57 3.53
N ARG A 23 1.32 -8.23 2.65
CA ARG A 23 1.20 -8.82 1.31
C ARG A 23 1.05 -7.71 0.28
N LEU A 24 1.66 -7.89 -0.89
CA LEU A 24 1.45 -6.99 -2.02
C LEU A 24 0.28 -7.51 -2.86
N GLY A 25 -0.70 -6.64 -3.08
CA GLY A 25 -1.78 -6.86 -4.02
C GLY A 25 -1.28 -6.78 -5.47
N PRO A 26 -1.99 -7.43 -6.41
CA PRO A 26 -1.62 -7.44 -7.82
C PRO A 26 -1.58 -6.02 -8.43
N HIS A 27 -2.46 -5.13 -7.97
CA HIS A 27 -2.47 -3.74 -8.44
C HIS A 27 -1.19 -3.01 -8.03
N VAL A 28 -0.63 -3.27 -6.83
CA VAL A 28 0.66 -2.68 -6.44
C VAL A 28 1.74 -3.09 -7.42
N ALA A 29 1.86 -4.39 -7.70
CA ALA A 29 2.88 -4.91 -8.62
C ALA A 29 2.74 -4.31 -10.03
N LYS A 30 1.51 -4.09 -10.50
CA LYS A 30 1.24 -3.43 -11.77
C LYS A 30 1.67 -1.97 -11.77
N HIS A 31 1.29 -1.20 -10.75
CA HIS A 31 1.68 0.20 -10.63
C HIS A 31 3.20 0.36 -10.41
N MET A 32 3.84 -0.56 -9.68
CA MET A 32 5.30 -0.63 -9.57
C MET A 32 5.96 -0.68 -10.96
N LEU A 33 5.47 -1.57 -11.83
CA LEU A 33 5.96 -1.69 -13.20
C LEU A 33 5.63 -0.48 -14.09
N GLN A 34 4.40 0.06 -13.98
CA GLN A 34 3.92 1.14 -14.85
C GLN A 34 4.46 2.52 -14.46
N GLU A 35 4.68 2.74 -13.17
CA GLU A 35 5.02 4.05 -12.60
C GLU A 35 6.48 4.11 -12.10
N GLY A 36 7.19 2.98 -12.12
CA GLY A 36 8.63 2.93 -11.92
C GLY A 36 9.07 3.03 -10.45
N PHE A 37 8.34 2.35 -9.55
CA PHE A 37 8.71 2.25 -8.14
C PHE A 37 8.81 0.79 -7.70
N ILE A 38 9.59 0.52 -6.65
CA ILE A 38 9.81 -0.83 -6.14
C ILE A 38 9.13 -1.08 -4.79
N GLU A 39 9.10 -2.33 -4.33
CA GLU A 39 8.51 -2.71 -3.03
C GLU A 39 9.12 -1.89 -1.88
N GLN A 40 10.43 -1.68 -1.90
CA GLN A 40 11.13 -0.89 -0.89
C GLN A 40 10.65 0.57 -0.85
N ASP A 41 10.26 1.15 -1.98
CA ASP A 41 9.71 2.50 -2.04
C ASP A 41 8.33 2.55 -1.38
N VAL A 42 7.50 1.54 -1.63
CA VAL A 42 6.17 1.39 -1.01
C VAL A 42 6.31 1.27 0.51
N LEU A 43 7.22 0.43 0.99
CA LEU A 43 7.44 0.22 2.42
C LEU A 43 7.95 1.49 3.11
N GLN A 44 8.95 2.17 2.54
CA GLN A 44 9.42 3.46 3.07
C GLN A 44 8.32 4.53 3.05
N ALA A 45 7.53 4.59 1.99
CA ALA A 45 6.42 5.51 1.89
C ALA A 45 5.37 5.25 2.97
N VAL A 46 5.11 4.00 3.33
CA VAL A 46 4.20 3.67 4.43
C VAL A 46 4.84 3.99 5.79
N GLU A 47 6.12 3.67 5.97
CA GLU A 47 6.82 3.84 7.24
C GLU A 47 7.01 5.31 7.65
N TRP A 48 7.32 6.18 6.69
CA TRP A 48 7.50 7.62 6.93
C TRP A 48 6.31 8.46 6.47
N GLY A 49 5.28 7.80 5.96
CA GLY A 49 4.08 8.45 5.47
C GLY A 49 3.18 8.94 6.59
N ARG A 50 2.09 9.57 6.18
CA ARG A 50 1.01 9.98 7.07
C ARG A 50 -0.32 9.41 6.60
N GLU A 51 -1.18 9.10 7.56
CA GLU A 51 -2.57 8.76 7.30
C GLU A 51 -3.27 9.97 6.64
N MET A 52 -3.83 9.75 5.45
CA MET A 52 -4.63 10.76 4.74
C MET A 52 -6.13 10.54 4.95
N ALA A 53 -6.57 9.28 4.96
CA ALA A 53 -7.96 8.92 5.16
C ALA A 53 -8.09 7.48 5.67
N VAL A 54 -9.15 7.23 6.45
CA VAL A 54 -9.54 5.89 6.90
C VAL A 54 -10.93 5.61 6.36
N TYR A 55 -11.14 4.41 5.82
CA TYR A 55 -12.42 3.89 5.34
C TYR A 55 -12.80 2.69 6.22
N PRO A 56 -13.48 2.91 7.35
CA PRO A 56 -13.75 1.86 8.35
C PRO A 56 -14.56 0.68 7.80
N GLU A 57 -15.50 0.97 6.90
CA GLU A 57 -16.40 -0.03 6.31
C GLU A 57 -15.67 -1.09 5.48
N ASP A 58 -14.55 -0.70 4.87
CA ASP A 58 -13.73 -1.60 4.05
C ASP A 58 -12.46 -2.06 4.83
N GLU A 59 -12.31 -1.65 6.10
CA GLU A 59 -11.10 -1.86 6.92
C GLU A 59 -9.82 -1.41 6.17
N ARG A 60 -9.91 -0.24 5.52
CA ARG A 60 -8.87 0.34 4.67
C ARG A 60 -8.40 1.70 5.14
N MET A 61 -7.18 2.06 4.76
CA MET A 61 -6.67 3.43 4.90
C MET A 61 -5.84 3.83 3.70
N LEU A 62 -5.84 5.14 3.43
CA LEU A 62 -4.98 5.80 2.46
C LEU A 62 -3.84 6.46 3.21
N VAL A 63 -2.61 6.11 2.84
CA VAL A 63 -1.38 6.69 3.36
C VAL A 63 -0.72 7.51 2.25
N LEU A 64 -0.25 8.71 2.59
CA LEU A 64 0.62 9.51 1.73
C LEU A 64 2.04 9.40 2.26
N GLY A 65 2.90 8.76 1.49
CA GLY A 65 4.34 8.74 1.67
C GLY A 65 5.06 9.42 0.52
N TYR A 66 6.39 9.27 0.53
CA TYR A 66 7.25 9.85 -0.50
C TYR A 66 8.39 8.89 -0.84
N MET A 67 8.69 8.80 -2.13
CA MET A 67 9.92 8.22 -2.64
C MET A 67 10.94 9.35 -2.75
N VAL A 68 12.16 9.12 -2.26
CA VAL A 68 13.20 10.14 -2.21
C VAL A 68 14.30 9.76 -3.18
N PHE A 69 14.46 10.55 -4.24
CA PHE A 69 15.53 10.43 -5.21
C PHE A 69 16.55 11.55 -4.98
N PRO A 70 17.80 11.22 -4.65
CA PRO A 70 18.87 12.21 -4.52
C PRO A 70 19.10 12.97 -5.84
N PRO A 71 19.47 14.26 -5.80
CA PRO A 71 19.74 15.04 -4.59
C PRO A 71 18.48 15.60 -3.89
N ASN A 72 17.41 15.96 -4.61
CA ASN A 72 16.30 16.76 -4.04
C ASN A 72 14.88 16.36 -4.51
N LEU A 73 14.71 15.25 -5.25
CA LEU A 73 13.41 14.90 -5.80
C LEU A 73 12.62 14.05 -4.81
N ARG A 74 11.44 14.52 -4.41
CA ARG A 74 10.49 13.76 -3.60
C ARG A 74 9.23 13.50 -4.40
N LEU A 75 9.01 12.25 -4.80
CA LEU A 75 7.80 11.86 -5.50
C LEU A 75 6.75 11.37 -4.50
N PRO A 76 5.53 11.92 -4.54
CA PRO A 76 4.45 11.47 -3.67
C PRO A 76 4.05 10.05 -4.05
N LEU A 77 3.83 9.20 -3.04
CA LEU A 77 3.31 7.85 -3.25
C LEU A 77 2.11 7.64 -2.33
N HIS A 78 0.94 7.44 -2.94
CA HIS A 78 -0.25 7.03 -2.22
C HIS A 78 -0.26 5.52 -2.11
N VAL A 79 -0.47 5.03 -0.90
CA VAL A 79 -0.53 3.59 -0.61
C VAL A 79 -1.84 3.29 0.09
N VAL A 80 -2.58 2.31 -0.43
CA VAL A 80 -3.82 1.84 0.19
C VAL A 80 -3.51 0.58 0.98
N LEU A 81 -3.76 0.63 2.27
CA LEU A 81 -3.62 -0.51 3.18
C LEU A 81 -5.00 -1.07 3.53
N GLU A 82 -5.11 -2.38 3.62
CA GLU A 82 -6.24 -3.12 4.18
C GLU A 82 -5.76 -3.92 5.39
N TYR A 83 -6.52 -3.87 6.49
CA TYR A 83 -6.13 -4.45 7.80
C TYR A 83 -7.22 -5.38 8.37
N ARG A 84 -7.99 -5.98 7.47
CA ARG A 84 -9.07 -6.93 7.77
C ARG A 84 -8.57 -8.18 8.48
N GLU A 85 -7.46 -8.74 8.00
CA GLU A 85 -6.83 -9.89 8.63
C GLU A 85 -6.07 -9.47 9.90
N PRO A 86 -6.31 -10.09 11.06
CA PRO A 86 -5.53 -9.81 12.26
C PRO A 86 -4.03 -10.01 12.05
N ARG A 87 -3.22 -9.05 12.50
CA ARG A 87 -1.74 -9.10 12.50
C ARG A 87 -1.09 -9.15 11.11
N TRP A 88 -1.86 -8.91 10.06
CA TRP A 88 -1.39 -8.80 8.69
C TRP A 88 -1.86 -7.48 8.09
N VAL A 89 -1.08 -6.95 7.15
CA VAL A 89 -1.42 -5.74 6.39
C VAL A 89 -1.36 -6.03 4.91
N ASP A 90 -2.47 -5.84 4.22
CA ASP A 90 -2.53 -6.00 2.78
C ASP A 90 -2.30 -4.64 2.13
N ILE A 91 -1.22 -4.54 1.35
CA ILE A 91 -0.96 -3.36 0.52
C ILE A 91 -1.75 -3.59 -0.77
N VAL A 92 -2.93 -2.98 -0.88
CA VAL A 92 -3.89 -3.28 -1.95
C VAL A 92 -3.47 -2.63 -3.27
N THR A 93 -3.02 -1.38 -3.21
CA THR A 93 -2.45 -0.65 -4.36
C THR A 93 -1.50 0.43 -3.86
N ALA A 94 -0.59 0.86 -4.72
CA ALA A 94 0.20 2.06 -4.55
C ALA A 94 0.27 2.80 -5.89
N PHE A 95 0.28 4.13 -5.88
CA PHE A 95 0.34 4.93 -7.11
C PHE A 95 0.82 6.36 -6.82
N ILE A 96 1.40 7.02 -7.81
CA ILE A 96 1.87 8.40 -7.81
C ILE A 96 0.67 9.31 -8.14
N PRO A 97 0.13 10.06 -7.17
CA PRO A 97 -1.03 10.90 -7.42
C PRO A 97 -0.68 12.15 -8.22
N LYS A 98 -1.56 12.52 -9.17
CA LYS A 98 -1.52 13.84 -9.81
C LYS A 98 -1.68 15.00 -8.81
N LYS A 99 -2.41 14.77 -7.72
CA LYS A 99 -2.68 15.75 -6.64
C LYS A 99 -2.45 15.08 -5.28
N PRO A 100 -1.27 15.23 -4.66
CA PRO A 100 -0.85 14.43 -3.50
C PRO A 100 -1.66 14.67 -2.24
N HIS A 101 -2.12 15.90 -2.03
CA HIS A 101 -2.85 16.26 -0.80
C HIS A 101 -4.35 16.00 -0.89
N GLN A 102 -4.83 15.45 -2.01
CA GLN A 102 -6.25 15.21 -2.21
C GLN A 102 -6.65 13.87 -1.59
N VAL A 103 -7.60 13.91 -0.65
CA VAL A 103 -8.31 12.72 -0.20
C VAL A 103 -9.29 12.28 -1.27
N TYR A 104 -9.27 11.00 -1.63
CA TYR A 104 -10.18 10.44 -2.63
C TYR A 104 -11.47 9.94 -2.01
N SER A 105 -12.57 9.97 -2.76
CA SER A 105 -13.81 9.31 -2.31
C SER A 105 -13.70 7.79 -2.45
N ARG A 106 -14.53 7.03 -1.74
CA ARG A 106 -14.61 5.56 -1.89
C ARG A 106 -14.87 5.13 -3.34
N ALA A 107 -15.77 5.82 -4.05
CA ALA A 107 -16.03 5.56 -5.47
C ALA A 107 -14.78 5.77 -6.33
N ARG A 108 -13.99 6.81 -6.03
CA ARG A 108 -12.73 7.10 -6.72
C ARG A 108 -11.63 6.11 -6.36
N MET A 109 -11.55 5.67 -5.11
CA MET A 109 -10.63 4.60 -4.70
C MET A 109 -10.97 3.30 -5.38
N ALA A 110 -12.24 2.90 -5.38
CA ALA A 110 -12.70 1.73 -6.10
C ALA A 110 -12.47 1.87 -7.62
N ALA A 111 -12.55 3.08 -8.18
CA ALA A 111 -12.16 3.31 -9.56
C ALA A 111 -10.65 3.12 -9.76
N ILE A 112 -9.77 3.68 -8.91
CA ILE A 112 -8.31 3.48 -9.02
C ILE A 112 -7.92 2.01 -8.88
N LEU A 113 -8.58 1.29 -7.97
CA LEU A 113 -8.44 -0.15 -7.80
C LEU A 113 -9.00 -0.97 -8.97
N ARG A 114 -9.87 -0.40 -9.81
CA ARG A 114 -10.47 -1.06 -10.99
C ARG A 114 -9.89 -0.58 -12.31
N PHE A 115 -9.24 0.58 -12.33
CA PHE A 115 -8.81 1.24 -13.55
C PHE A 115 -7.47 0.66 -13.97
N ASP A 116 -7.55 -0.57 -14.46
CA ASP A 116 -6.41 -1.30 -14.96
C ASP A 116 -6.78 -2.35 -16.04
N GLY A 117 -8.04 -2.43 -16.47
CA GLY A 117 -8.43 -3.06 -17.73
C GLY A 117 -8.61 -4.59 -17.72
N THR A 118 -8.47 -5.27 -16.58
CA THR A 118 -8.71 -6.72 -16.49
C THR A 118 -9.29 -7.10 -15.13
N PHE A 119 -10.44 -7.78 -15.12
CA PHE A 119 -10.87 -8.54 -13.96
C PHE A 119 -9.92 -9.73 -13.81
N GLU A 120 -8.94 -9.65 -12.91
CA GLU A 120 -8.13 -10.80 -12.52
C GLU A 120 -8.44 -11.24 -11.10
N GLU A 121 -8.57 -12.55 -10.89
CA GLU A 121 -8.60 -13.15 -9.56
C GLU A 121 -7.33 -12.74 -8.80
N VAL A 122 -7.52 -12.14 -7.62
CA VAL A 122 -6.44 -11.61 -6.80
C VAL A 122 -5.62 -12.77 -6.22
N ARG A 123 -4.46 -13.05 -6.82
CA ARG A 123 -3.46 -13.95 -6.24
C ARG A 123 -2.50 -13.15 -5.36
N TRP A 124 -2.70 -13.24 -4.05
CA TRP A 124 -1.83 -12.61 -3.06
C TRP A 124 -0.41 -13.18 -3.13
N VAL A 125 0.58 -12.31 -3.29
CA VAL A 125 2.00 -12.67 -3.24
C VAL A 125 2.54 -12.27 -1.87
N ARG A 126 3.19 -13.21 -1.19
CA ARG A 126 3.88 -12.93 0.07
C ARG A 126 5.23 -12.29 -0.20
N PRO A 127 5.76 -11.48 0.73
CA PRO A 127 7.10 -10.92 0.63
C PRO A 127 8.10 -12.04 0.37
N ARG A 128 9.00 -11.84 -0.59
CA ARG A 128 10.11 -12.77 -0.82
C ARG A 128 11.09 -12.58 0.34
N PHE A 129 11.18 -13.58 1.20
CA PHE A 129 12.33 -13.70 2.08
C PHE A 129 13.53 -14.09 1.21
N LEU A 130 14.48 -13.16 1.03
CA LEU A 130 15.76 -13.49 0.42
C LEU A 130 16.49 -14.46 1.35
N SER A 131 16.82 -15.64 0.83
CA SER A 131 17.73 -16.55 1.51
C SER A 131 19.17 -16.07 1.31
N ALA A 132 20.12 -16.56 2.13
CA ALA A 132 21.54 -16.22 1.99
C ALA A 132 22.13 -16.61 0.60
N GLU A 133 21.40 -17.44 -0.16
CA GLU A 133 21.76 -17.91 -1.50
C GLU A 133 21.30 -16.95 -2.61
N ASP A 134 20.35 -16.04 -2.32
CA ASP A 134 19.81 -15.06 -3.26
C ASP A 134 20.63 -13.76 -3.31
N ILE A 135 21.67 -13.63 -2.47
CA ILE A 135 22.56 -12.47 -2.43
C ILE A 135 23.75 -12.74 -3.38
N PRO A 136 23.88 -12.01 -4.50
CA PRO A 136 25.04 -12.17 -5.39
C PRO A 136 26.33 -11.84 -4.63
N ARG A 137 27.32 -12.73 -4.74
CA ARG A 137 28.66 -12.56 -4.14
C ARG A 137 29.48 -11.49 -4.83
#